data_AF-A0A0D2DQY3-F1
#
_entry.id   AF-A0A0D2DQY3-F1
#
_cell.length_a   1.000
_cell.length_b   1.000
_cell.length_c   1.000
_cell.angle_alpha   90.00
_cell.angle_beta   90.00
_cell.angle_gamma   90.00
#
_symmetry.space_group_name_H-M   'P 1'
#
loop_
_entity.id
_entity.type
_entity.pdbx_description
1 polymer ?
#
loop_
_entity_poly.entity_id
_entity_poly.type
_entity_poly.pdbx_seq_one_letter_code
_entity_poly.pdbx_strand_id
1 'polypeptide(L)'
;MVSVYIEFKQTTGRTQTKTNGYCLYKFKKTRSSAIHIEAEDQPANITVRLQHFDTPNNPGGSYLPLGWQQDGTIYFVLSGVEGQYSSSNPPRDWMQQNLSKLGSRPLHKICMPGTHEAGMGILSRSEALPRDIMAHFAQTQSLKILGQLEMGSRYLDIRPCISSGEFWAGHYDGKLGARGQKISSIIKDINQFTAQCAELIILNLSGGLQFDKGFRQLKQSEWSLLLVELMDLDHRFISTGHEVQILHIPIQFYIIINLLYNKQCLKKRQIVKIFYI
;
A
#
# COMPACT_ATOMS: atom_id res chain seq x y z
N MET A 1 -12.50 -7.41 27.38
CA MET A 1 -12.08 -7.91 26.04
C MET A 1 -12.81 -9.24 25.83
N VAL A 2 -13.31 -9.53 24.63
CA VAL A 2 -13.91 -10.85 24.34
C VAL A 2 -12.89 -11.66 23.57
N SER A 3 -12.54 -12.83 24.08
CA SER A 3 -11.64 -13.77 23.43
C SER A 3 -12.43 -15.05 23.13
N VAL A 4 -12.32 -15.55 21.90
CA VAL A 4 -12.88 -16.83 21.48
C VAL A 4 -11.71 -17.75 21.17
N TYR A 5 -11.62 -18.86 21.89
CA TYR A 5 -10.61 -19.88 21.65
C TYR A 5 -11.21 -20.98 20.78
N ILE A 6 -10.49 -21.37 19.73
CA ILE A 6 -10.86 -22.44 18.82
C ILE A 6 -9.67 -23.41 18.79
N GLU A 7 -9.91 -24.67 19.15
CA GLU A 7 -8.88 -25.71 19.21
C GLU A 7 -9.20 -26.81 18.18
N PHE A 8 -8.27 -27.04 17.25
CA PHE A 8 -8.37 -28.13 16.28
C PHE A 8 -7.72 -29.38 16.86
N LYS A 9 -8.52 -30.23 17.51
CA LYS A 9 -8.03 -31.43 18.19
C LYS A 9 -7.64 -32.52 17.19
N GLN A 10 -6.36 -32.56 16.83
CA GLN A 10 -5.74 -33.68 16.13
C GLN A 10 -5.19 -34.70 17.14
N THR A 11 -5.40 -35.99 16.88
CA THR A 11 -4.90 -37.09 17.72
C THR A 11 -4.29 -38.16 16.84
N THR A 12 -3.23 -38.84 17.31
CA THR A 12 -2.56 -39.92 16.58
C THR A 12 -3.56 -40.93 16.01
N GLY A 13 -3.56 -41.11 14.68
CA GLY A 13 -4.49 -42.00 13.98
C GLY A 13 -5.87 -41.40 13.63
N ARG A 14 -6.13 -40.11 13.88
CA ARG A 14 -7.33 -39.39 13.43
C ARG A 14 -7.00 -38.02 12.85
N THR A 15 -7.13 -37.89 11.53
CA THR A 15 -7.15 -36.60 10.84
C THR A 15 -8.59 -36.09 10.77
N GLN A 16 -8.95 -35.09 11.57
CA GLN A 16 -10.28 -34.46 11.50
C GLN A 16 -10.29 -33.37 10.41
N THR A 17 -10.34 -33.80 9.14
CA THR A 17 -10.17 -32.94 7.95
C THR A 17 -11.27 -31.90 7.70
N LYS A 18 -12.26 -31.76 8.60
CA LYS A 18 -13.41 -30.84 8.45
C LYS A 18 -13.87 -30.28 9.80
N THR A 19 -12.94 -29.74 10.58
CA THR A 19 -13.27 -29.01 11.80
C THR A 19 -13.41 -27.52 11.48
N ASN A 20 -14.52 -26.89 11.88
CA ASN A 20 -14.68 -25.45 11.87
C ASN A 20 -15.17 -24.93 13.24
N GLY A 21 -14.89 -23.66 13.52
CA GLY A 21 -15.38 -22.94 14.69
C GLY A 21 -15.75 -21.51 14.30
N TYR A 22 -16.79 -20.94 14.91
CA TYR A 22 -17.26 -19.62 14.50
C TYR A 22 -17.74 -18.74 15.67
N CYS A 23 -17.79 -17.43 15.42
CA CYS A 23 -18.36 -16.44 16.32
C CYS A 23 -19.16 -15.38 15.55
N LEU A 24 -20.26 -14.91 16.14
CA LEU A 24 -21.14 -13.88 15.56
C LEU A 24 -21.11 -12.60 16.42
N TYR A 25 -20.59 -11.52 15.84
CA TYR A 25 -20.51 -10.20 16.44
C TYR A 25 -21.60 -9.29 15.87
N LYS A 26 -22.70 -9.10 16.61
CA LYS A 26 -23.76 -8.12 16.25
C LYS A 26 -23.36 -6.71 16.66
N PHE A 27 -23.55 -5.72 15.79
CA PHE A 27 -23.25 -4.34 16.13
C PHE A 27 -24.34 -3.76 17.04
N LYS A 28 -23.92 -2.94 18.02
CA LYS A 28 -24.85 -2.20 18.88
C LYS A 28 -25.35 -0.97 18.10
N LYS A 29 -26.64 -0.65 18.26
CA LYS A 29 -27.30 0.53 17.67
C LYS A 29 -27.36 0.54 16.12
N THR A 30 -27.37 -0.64 15.49
CA THR A 30 -27.70 -0.84 14.07
C THR A 30 -28.97 -1.68 13.95
N ARG A 31 -29.65 -1.67 12.80
CA ARG A 31 -30.88 -2.45 12.56
C ARG A 31 -30.64 -3.96 12.54
N SER A 32 -29.56 -4.41 11.90
CA SER A 32 -29.27 -5.86 11.75
C SER A 32 -27.80 -6.21 11.45
N SER A 33 -26.92 -5.23 11.29
CA SER A 33 -25.53 -5.44 10.87
C SER A 33 -24.72 -6.30 11.85
N ALA A 34 -24.05 -7.33 11.34
CA ALA A 34 -23.23 -8.25 12.13
C ALA A 34 -22.06 -8.82 11.32
N ILE A 35 -21.00 -9.26 12.00
CA ILE A 35 -19.90 -10.02 11.41
C ILE A 35 -19.97 -11.46 11.90
N HIS A 36 -19.93 -12.40 10.97
CA HIS A 36 -19.66 -13.81 11.25
C HIS A 36 -18.19 -14.10 10.96
N ILE A 37 -17.42 -14.51 11.97
CA ILE A 37 -16.03 -14.95 11.82
C ILE A 37 -16.01 -16.47 11.93
N GLU A 38 -15.42 -17.14 10.96
CA GLU A 38 -15.31 -18.59 10.86
C GLU A 38 -13.84 -18.98 10.69
N ALA A 39 -13.38 -20.03 11.37
CA ALA A 39 -12.06 -20.61 11.22
C ALA A 39 -12.19 -22.09 10.85
N GLU A 40 -11.49 -22.51 9.80
CA GLU A 40 -11.51 -23.85 9.22
C GLU A 40 -10.11 -24.48 9.31
N ASP A 41 -10.02 -25.80 9.54
CA ASP A 41 -8.75 -26.54 9.64
C ASP A 41 -8.16 -26.93 8.26
N GLN A 42 -8.99 -27.33 7.29
CA GLN A 42 -8.53 -27.77 5.96
C GLN A 42 -9.39 -27.28 4.78
N PRO A 43 -8.85 -26.40 3.91
CA PRO A 43 -7.60 -25.67 4.07
C PRO A 43 -7.65 -24.74 5.29
N ALA A 44 -6.54 -24.59 6.00
CA ALA A 44 -6.48 -23.72 7.18
C ALA A 44 -6.76 -22.26 6.75
N ASN A 45 -7.80 -21.65 7.32
CA ASN A 45 -8.24 -20.31 6.92
C ASN A 45 -9.13 -19.66 7.99
N ILE A 46 -8.99 -18.34 8.19
CA ILE A 46 -9.97 -17.50 8.89
C ILE A 46 -10.74 -16.70 7.84
N THR A 47 -12.07 -16.77 7.88
CA THR A 47 -12.95 -16.07 6.96
C THR A 47 -13.91 -15.15 7.73
N VAL A 48 -14.11 -13.95 7.20
CA VAL A 48 -15.11 -13.00 7.69
C VAL A 48 -16.26 -12.88 6.69
N ARG A 49 -17.49 -13.10 7.17
CA ARG A 49 -18.72 -12.88 6.39
C ARG A 49 -19.49 -11.68 6.91
N LEU A 50 -19.76 -10.72 6.02
CA LEU A 50 -20.54 -9.51 6.34
C LEU A 50 -22.02 -9.86 6.34
N GLN A 51 -22.76 -9.58 7.42
CA GLN A 51 -24.19 -9.84 7.51
C GLN A 51 -24.99 -8.54 7.57
N HIS A 52 -25.91 -8.35 6.62
CA HIS A 52 -26.82 -7.20 6.53
C HIS A 52 -26.11 -5.84 6.41
N PHE A 53 -24.94 -5.80 5.76
CA PHE A 53 -24.33 -4.58 5.26
C PHE A 53 -23.31 -4.89 4.16
N ASP A 54 -23.08 -3.93 3.29
CA ASP A 54 -22.05 -3.92 2.25
C ASP A 54 -20.86 -3.05 2.66
N THR A 55 -19.68 -3.35 2.11
CA THR A 55 -18.58 -2.38 2.03
C THR A 55 -18.10 -2.30 0.57
N PRO A 56 -17.38 -1.23 0.16
CA PRO A 56 -16.77 -1.18 -1.16
C PRO A 56 -15.94 -2.44 -1.45
N ASN A 57 -16.14 -3.05 -2.63
CA ASN A 57 -15.57 -4.33 -3.06
C ASN A 57 -16.00 -5.60 -2.29
N ASN A 58 -16.88 -5.49 -1.28
CA ASN A 58 -17.37 -6.65 -0.52
C ASN A 58 -18.89 -6.54 -0.29
N PRO A 59 -19.72 -7.14 -1.18
CA PRO A 59 -21.18 -7.15 -1.04
C PRO A 59 -21.66 -7.85 0.24
N GLY A 60 -22.84 -7.47 0.72
CA GLY A 60 -23.47 -8.12 1.87
C GLY A 60 -23.67 -9.62 1.66
N GLY A 61 -23.26 -10.40 2.66
CA GLY A 61 -23.25 -11.86 2.60
C GLY A 61 -22.01 -12.49 1.98
N SER A 62 -21.08 -11.70 1.42
CA SER A 62 -19.81 -12.20 0.87
C SER A 62 -18.87 -12.72 1.95
N TYR A 63 -17.94 -13.58 1.53
CA TYR A 63 -16.88 -14.15 2.35
C TYR A 63 -15.56 -13.46 2.02
N LEU A 64 -14.90 -12.89 3.04
CA LEU A 64 -13.57 -12.32 2.97
C LEU A 64 -12.59 -13.32 3.59
N PRO A 65 -11.86 -14.13 2.79
CA PRO A 65 -10.80 -14.98 3.32
C PRO A 65 -9.64 -14.09 3.79
N LEU A 66 -9.22 -14.28 5.04
CA LEU A 66 -8.11 -13.57 5.65
C LEU A 66 -6.83 -14.42 5.67
N GLY A 67 -6.93 -15.70 5.27
CA GLY A 67 -5.83 -16.66 5.27
C GLY A 67 -5.62 -17.33 6.63
N TRP A 68 -4.49 -17.99 6.78
CA TRP A 68 -4.04 -18.60 8.03
C TRP A 68 -2.57 -18.30 8.26
N GLN A 69 -2.20 -17.99 9.51
CA GLN A 69 -0.83 -17.82 9.93
C GLN A 69 -0.66 -18.52 11.28
N GLN A 70 0.09 -19.63 11.28
CA GLN A 70 0.46 -20.31 12.51
C GLN A 70 1.30 -19.37 13.39
N ASP A 71 0.99 -19.36 14.69
CA ASP A 71 1.64 -18.54 15.72
C ASP A 71 1.69 -17.02 15.39
N GLY A 72 0.73 -16.55 14.57
CA GLY A 72 0.65 -15.18 14.08
C GLY A 72 -0.63 -14.43 14.45
N THR A 73 -0.79 -13.22 13.91
CA THR A 73 -1.97 -12.38 14.09
C THR A 73 -2.55 -12.01 12.73
N ILE A 74 -3.84 -12.31 12.55
CA ILE A 74 -4.61 -11.98 11.35
C ILE A 74 -5.50 -10.78 11.64
N TYR A 75 -5.47 -9.79 10.74
CA TYR A 75 -6.18 -8.52 10.93
C TYR A 75 -7.40 -8.41 10.01
N PHE A 76 -8.56 -8.25 10.63
CA PHE A 76 -9.76 -7.76 9.96
C PHE A 76 -10.00 -6.29 10.34
N VAL A 77 -10.20 -5.43 9.34
CA VAL A 77 -10.51 -4.02 9.55
C VAL A 77 -11.94 -3.74 9.13
N LEU A 78 -12.68 -3.01 9.97
CA LEU A 78 -13.96 -2.41 9.62
C LEU A 78 -14.06 -1.02 10.24
N SER A 79 -14.58 -0.08 9.47
CA SER A 79 -14.82 1.29 9.90
C SER A 79 -16.08 1.86 9.25
N GLY A 80 -16.60 2.97 9.79
CA GLY A 80 -17.78 3.67 9.27
C GLY A 80 -18.99 3.57 10.19
N VAL A 81 -20.17 3.82 9.60
CA VAL A 81 -21.48 3.83 10.26
C VAL A 81 -22.48 3.01 9.44
N GLU A 82 -23.66 2.75 9.98
CA GLU A 82 -24.71 1.98 9.29
C GLU A 82 -25.01 2.57 7.90
N GLY A 83 -25.02 1.71 6.88
CA GLY A 83 -25.16 2.10 5.47
C GLY A 83 -23.90 2.71 4.81
N GLN A 84 -22.81 2.93 5.54
CA GLN A 84 -21.57 3.53 5.03
C GLN A 84 -20.30 2.90 5.62
N TYR A 85 -20.17 1.58 5.56
CA TYR A 85 -18.99 0.85 6.02
C TYR A 85 -17.84 0.81 5.00
N SER A 86 -16.62 0.56 5.48
CA SER A 86 -15.40 0.29 4.71
C SER A 86 -14.56 -0.77 5.43
N SER A 87 -14.03 -1.76 4.72
CA SER A 87 -13.42 -2.96 5.32
C SER A 87 -12.12 -3.40 4.61
N SER A 88 -11.53 -4.52 5.08
CA SER A 88 -10.49 -5.28 4.38
C SER A 88 -10.90 -5.62 2.94
N ASN A 89 -9.92 -5.94 2.08
CA ASN A 89 -10.13 -6.04 0.63
C ASN A 89 -10.80 -4.75 0.05
N PRO A 90 -10.21 -3.56 0.24
CA PRO A 90 -10.75 -2.33 -0.34
C PRO A 90 -10.63 -2.38 -1.88
N PRO A 91 -11.46 -1.64 -2.63
CA PRO A 91 -11.30 -1.54 -4.07
C PRO A 91 -9.99 -0.81 -4.42
N ARG A 92 -9.47 -1.07 -5.62
CA ARG A 92 -8.23 -0.45 -6.12
C ARG A 92 -8.26 1.09 -6.15
N ASP A 93 -9.44 1.70 -6.16
CA ASP A 93 -9.70 3.15 -6.15
C ASP A 93 -10.36 3.61 -4.84
N TRP A 94 -9.91 3.06 -3.70
CA TRP A 94 -10.51 3.26 -2.38
C TRP A 94 -10.66 4.72 -1.94
N MET A 95 -9.75 5.63 -2.30
CA MET A 95 -9.89 7.05 -1.97
C MET A 95 -11.06 7.67 -2.73
N GLN A 96 -11.21 7.36 -4.02
CA GLN A 96 -12.32 7.84 -4.85
C GLN A 96 -13.66 7.31 -4.33
N GLN A 97 -13.76 5.99 -4.11
CA GLN A 97 -14.97 5.33 -3.60
C GLN A 97 -15.39 5.79 -2.19
N ASN A 98 -14.45 6.37 -1.42
CA ASN A 98 -14.72 6.90 -0.08
C ASN A 98 -14.68 8.45 -0.01
N LEU A 99 -14.72 9.17 -1.14
CA LEU A 99 -14.70 10.64 -1.17
C LEU A 99 -15.80 11.28 -0.30
N SER A 100 -17.00 10.67 -0.23
CA SER A 100 -18.09 11.15 0.63
C SER A 100 -17.77 11.10 2.14
N LYS A 101 -16.85 10.22 2.56
CA LYS A 101 -16.45 10.01 3.97
C LYS A 101 -15.12 10.69 4.31
N LEU A 102 -14.23 10.78 3.32
CA LEU A 102 -12.84 11.22 3.48
C LEU A 102 -12.57 12.60 2.87
N GLY A 103 -13.28 13.00 1.83
CA GLY A 103 -12.93 14.11 0.93
C GLY A 103 -12.67 15.44 1.64
N SER A 104 -13.51 15.79 2.61
CA SER A 104 -13.41 17.01 3.43
C SER A 104 -12.37 16.93 4.54
N ARG A 105 -11.79 15.76 4.83
CA ARG A 105 -10.77 15.59 5.87
C ARG A 105 -9.41 16.08 5.35
N PRO A 106 -8.66 16.87 6.13
CA PRO A 106 -7.30 17.24 5.79
C PRO A 106 -6.40 16.00 5.79
N LEU A 107 -5.36 16.00 4.96
CA LEU A 107 -4.48 14.84 4.75
C LEU A 107 -3.89 14.25 6.05
N HIS A 108 -3.52 15.09 7.03
CA HIS A 108 -3.02 14.61 8.34
C HIS A 108 -4.06 13.88 9.21
N LYS A 109 -5.35 13.87 8.83
CA LYS A 109 -6.43 13.12 9.50
C LYS A 109 -6.87 11.87 8.72
N ILE A 110 -6.07 11.45 7.74
CA ILE A 110 -6.27 10.22 6.96
C ILE A 110 -5.22 9.18 7.42
N CYS A 111 -5.69 8.04 7.93
CA CYS A 111 -4.85 6.86 8.01
C CYS A 111 -4.69 6.32 6.58
N MET A 112 -3.44 6.20 6.11
CA MET A 112 -3.12 5.81 4.73
C MET A 112 -2.22 4.57 4.75
N PRO A 113 -2.53 3.50 4.00
CA PRO A 113 -1.61 2.39 3.82
C PRO A 113 -0.34 2.86 3.12
N GLY A 114 0.81 2.44 3.63
CA GLY A 114 2.11 2.76 3.06
C GLY A 114 3.06 1.57 3.11
N THR A 115 4.06 1.59 2.24
CA THR A 115 5.05 0.52 2.09
C THR A 115 6.46 1.06 2.32
N HIS A 116 7.14 0.45 3.28
CA HIS A 116 8.54 0.72 3.63
C HIS A 116 9.46 0.10 2.58
N GLU A 117 10.42 0.90 2.07
CA GLU A 117 11.31 0.50 0.97
C GLU A 117 10.55 -0.10 -0.23
N ALA A 118 9.48 0.57 -0.64
CA ALA A 118 8.48 0.09 -1.59
C ALA A 118 9.09 -0.43 -2.92
N GLY A 119 10.24 0.08 -3.36
CA GLY A 119 10.93 -0.42 -4.55
C GLY A 119 11.58 -1.81 -4.40
N MET A 120 11.59 -2.40 -3.20
CA MET A 120 12.18 -3.71 -2.89
C MET A 120 11.20 -4.89 -3.07
N GLY A 121 10.22 -4.74 -3.96
CA GLY A 121 9.35 -5.84 -4.43
C GLY A 121 10.04 -6.84 -5.38
N ILE A 122 11.29 -6.57 -5.75
CA ILE A 122 12.13 -7.38 -6.61
C ILE A 122 13.59 -7.05 -6.30
N LEU A 123 14.46 -8.06 -6.19
CA LEU A 123 15.90 -7.84 -6.19
C LEU A 123 16.41 -7.89 -7.63
N SER A 124 16.87 -6.77 -8.20
CA SER A 124 17.51 -6.75 -9.53
C SER A 124 18.99 -7.16 -9.47
N ARG A 125 19.68 -6.85 -8.36
CA ARG A 125 21.08 -7.20 -8.08
C ARG A 125 21.31 -7.26 -6.56
N SER A 126 22.09 -8.21 -6.08
CA SER A 126 22.56 -8.29 -4.68
C SER A 126 24.06 -8.02 -4.62
N GLU A 127 24.52 -7.37 -3.55
CA GLU A 127 25.95 -7.21 -3.25
C GLU A 127 26.37 -8.18 -2.13
N ALA A 128 27.62 -8.66 -2.19
CA ALA A 128 28.25 -9.59 -1.23
C ALA A 128 27.62 -10.99 -1.04
N LEU A 129 26.31 -11.16 -1.18
CA LEU A 129 25.61 -12.43 -0.96
C LEU A 129 24.80 -12.91 -2.19
N PRO A 130 24.59 -14.23 -2.32
CA PRO A 130 23.56 -14.82 -3.19
C PRO A 130 22.18 -14.17 -2.99
N ARG A 131 21.39 -14.12 -4.07
CA ARG A 131 20.12 -13.38 -4.13
C ARG A 131 19.06 -13.91 -3.15
N ASP A 132 18.97 -15.23 -3.06
CA ASP A 132 18.11 -15.99 -2.16
C ASP A 132 18.43 -15.67 -0.70
N ILE A 133 19.71 -15.73 -0.32
CA ILE A 133 20.15 -15.35 1.03
C ILE A 133 19.87 -13.86 1.31
N MET A 134 20.17 -12.99 0.34
CA MET A 134 19.96 -11.55 0.45
C MET A 134 18.48 -11.16 0.57
N ALA A 135 17.56 -11.93 -0.02
CA ALA A 135 16.12 -11.66 0.03
C ALA A 135 15.61 -11.60 1.48
N HIS A 136 16.13 -12.44 2.38
CA HIS A 136 15.76 -12.46 3.80
C HIS A 136 16.10 -11.17 4.57
N PHE A 137 16.99 -10.33 4.03
CA PHE A 137 17.43 -9.08 4.67
C PHE A 137 16.99 -7.83 3.91
N ALA A 138 17.09 -7.86 2.57
CA ALA A 138 16.89 -6.68 1.74
C ALA A 138 15.52 -6.61 1.04
N GLN A 139 14.79 -7.73 0.91
CA GLN A 139 13.51 -7.76 0.20
C GLN A 139 12.34 -7.52 1.17
N THR A 140 11.94 -6.26 1.34
CA THR A 140 10.87 -5.87 2.28
C THR A 140 9.45 -6.05 1.72
N GLN A 141 9.30 -6.26 0.41
CA GLN A 141 7.99 -6.34 -0.26
C GLN A 141 7.88 -7.59 -1.17
N SER A 142 6.67 -8.13 -1.29
CA SER A 142 6.36 -9.26 -2.19
C SER A 142 5.85 -8.84 -3.58
N LEU A 143 5.48 -7.56 -3.74
CA LEU A 143 4.90 -7.00 -4.96
C LEU A 143 5.73 -5.81 -5.45
N LYS A 144 5.82 -5.61 -6.76
CA LYS A 144 6.30 -4.35 -7.38
C LYS A 144 5.33 -3.20 -7.11
N ILE A 145 5.75 -1.97 -7.43
CA ILE A 145 4.94 -0.75 -7.17
C ILE A 145 3.52 -0.85 -7.71
N LEU A 146 3.30 -1.31 -8.95
CA LEU A 146 1.95 -1.44 -9.50
C LEU A 146 1.06 -2.32 -8.61
N GLY A 147 1.54 -3.50 -8.20
CA GLY A 147 0.79 -4.41 -7.33
C GLY A 147 0.55 -3.83 -5.92
N GLN A 148 1.50 -3.07 -5.37
CA GLN A 148 1.30 -2.36 -4.10
C GLN A 148 0.22 -1.28 -4.21
N LEU A 149 0.15 -0.57 -5.34
CA LEU A 149 -0.91 0.41 -5.62
C LEU A 149 -2.27 -0.29 -5.80
N GLU A 150 -2.32 -1.39 -6.53
CA GLU A 150 -3.55 -2.21 -6.70
C GLU A 150 -4.07 -2.75 -5.37
N MET A 151 -3.18 -3.13 -4.44
CA MET A 151 -3.50 -3.54 -3.07
C MET A 151 -3.72 -2.37 -2.08
N GLY A 152 -3.72 -1.12 -2.57
CA GLY A 152 -4.16 0.06 -1.81
C GLY A 152 -3.07 0.91 -1.13
N SER A 153 -1.77 0.59 -1.28
CA SER A 153 -0.68 1.45 -0.77
C SER A 153 -0.67 2.80 -1.47
N ARG A 154 -0.63 3.91 -0.71
CA ARG A 154 -0.63 5.28 -1.26
C ARG A 154 0.49 6.16 -0.70
N TYR A 155 1.31 5.62 0.19
CA TYR A 155 2.54 6.25 0.68
C TYR A 155 3.72 5.29 0.42
N LEU A 156 4.62 5.66 -0.48
CA LEU A 156 5.72 4.80 -0.94
C LEU A 156 7.06 5.37 -0.44
N ASP A 157 7.77 4.64 0.42
CA ASP A 157 9.17 4.98 0.78
C ASP A 157 10.11 4.47 -0.31
N ILE A 158 10.63 5.38 -1.14
CA ILE A 158 11.53 5.08 -2.25
C ILE A 158 12.92 5.58 -1.91
N ARG A 159 13.86 4.65 -1.72
CA ARG A 159 15.26 4.94 -1.45
C ARG A 159 16.08 4.79 -2.73
N PRO A 160 16.46 5.88 -3.41
CA PRO A 160 17.09 5.78 -4.71
C PRO A 160 18.56 5.38 -4.59
N CYS A 161 19.06 4.57 -5.52
CA CYS A 161 20.49 4.41 -5.74
C CYS A 161 20.86 4.56 -7.21
N ILE A 162 21.99 5.22 -7.48
CA ILE A 162 22.60 5.24 -8.82
C ILE A 162 23.50 4.03 -8.94
N SER A 163 23.27 3.22 -9.99
CA SER A 163 24.03 2.03 -10.31
C SER A 163 24.07 1.84 -11.84
N SER A 164 25.28 1.73 -12.39
CA SER A 164 25.56 1.70 -13.84
C SER A 164 25.02 2.92 -14.59
N GLY A 165 25.06 4.10 -13.97
CA GLY A 165 24.60 5.37 -14.55
C GLY A 165 23.08 5.59 -14.48
N GLU A 166 22.32 4.65 -13.92
CA GLU A 166 20.85 4.68 -13.90
C GLU A 166 20.31 4.71 -12.45
N PHE A 167 19.12 5.27 -12.25
CA PHE A 167 18.46 5.26 -10.95
C PHE A 167 17.61 3.99 -10.71
N TRP A 168 17.77 3.42 -9.53
CA TRP A 168 17.02 2.28 -9.01
C TRP A 168 16.53 2.60 -7.61
N ALA A 169 15.61 1.79 -7.07
CA ALA A 169 15.45 1.69 -5.62
C ALA A 169 16.58 0.82 -5.03
N GLY A 170 16.82 0.90 -3.73
CA GLY A 170 17.74 0.02 -3.01
C GLY A 170 17.53 0.01 -1.51
N HIS A 171 17.90 -1.09 -0.87
CA HIS A 171 17.98 -1.23 0.59
C HIS A 171 19.37 -1.77 0.92
N TYR A 172 20.12 -0.99 1.71
CA TYR A 172 21.53 -1.19 1.99
C TYR A 172 21.91 -0.73 3.40
N ASP A 173 22.74 -1.53 4.08
CA ASP A 173 23.49 -1.14 5.26
C ASP A 173 24.99 -1.27 4.94
N GLY A 174 25.67 -0.13 4.84
CA GLY A 174 26.96 -0.05 4.18
C GLY A 174 26.92 -0.74 2.80
N LYS A 175 27.99 -1.45 2.44
CA LYS A 175 28.06 -2.18 1.16
C LYS A 175 27.20 -3.46 1.09
N LEU A 176 26.50 -3.82 2.17
CA LEU A 176 25.63 -4.99 2.23
C LEU A 176 24.22 -4.58 1.80
N GLY A 177 23.60 -5.30 0.87
CA GLY A 177 22.20 -5.06 0.49
C GLY A 177 21.89 -5.40 -0.96
N ALA A 178 20.78 -4.87 -1.45
CA ALA A 178 20.30 -5.16 -2.80
C ALA A 178 19.65 -3.96 -3.49
N ARG A 179 19.76 -4.00 -4.83
CA ARG A 179 19.15 -3.08 -5.76
C ARG A 179 17.75 -3.56 -6.08
N GLY A 180 16.76 -2.68 -5.92
CA GLY A 180 15.35 -2.92 -6.15
C GLY A 180 14.90 -2.77 -7.60
N GLN A 181 13.65 -2.33 -7.77
CA GLN A 181 13.04 -1.92 -9.03
C GLN A 181 13.67 -0.63 -9.58
N LYS A 182 13.81 -0.50 -10.90
CA LYS A 182 14.35 0.69 -11.58
C LYS A 182 13.40 1.89 -11.44
N ILE A 183 13.88 3.11 -11.22
CA ILE A 183 13.01 4.30 -11.05
C ILE A 183 12.13 4.53 -12.28
N SER A 184 12.70 4.47 -13.49
CA SER A 184 11.93 4.52 -14.75
C SER A 184 10.87 3.42 -14.90
N SER A 185 10.95 2.30 -14.15
CA SER A 185 9.86 1.30 -14.06
C SER A 185 8.83 1.68 -13.01
N ILE A 186 9.24 2.24 -11.88
CA ILE A 186 8.34 2.76 -10.84
C ILE A 186 7.45 3.88 -11.40
N ILE A 187 8.02 4.76 -12.24
CA ILE A 187 7.27 5.80 -12.97
C ILE A 187 6.20 5.17 -13.87
N LYS A 188 6.56 4.14 -14.64
CA LYS A 188 5.61 3.41 -15.51
C LYS A 188 4.49 2.75 -14.72
N ASP A 189 4.82 2.08 -13.60
CA ASP A 189 3.85 1.47 -12.70
C ASP A 189 2.85 2.51 -12.15
N ILE A 190 3.33 3.69 -11.73
CA ILE A 190 2.49 4.78 -11.21
C ILE A 190 1.62 5.39 -12.32
N ASN A 191 2.17 5.61 -13.52
CA ASN A 191 1.41 6.15 -14.66
C ASN A 191 0.31 5.15 -15.10
N GLN A 192 0.64 3.86 -15.21
CA GLN A 192 -0.32 2.81 -15.52
C GLN A 192 -1.45 2.74 -14.49
N PHE A 193 -1.13 2.86 -13.20
CA PHE A 193 -2.14 2.89 -12.15
C PHE A 193 -3.01 4.16 -12.24
N THR A 194 -2.39 5.34 -12.33
CA THR A 194 -3.10 6.63 -12.28
C THR A 194 -3.94 6.93 -13.52
N ALA A 195 -3.59 6.34 -14.68
CA ALA A 195 -4.43 6.35 -15.88
C ALA A 195 -5.81 5.67 -15.68
N GLN A 196 -5.93 4.80 -14.67
CA GLN A 196 -7.17 4.07 -14.34
C GLN A 196 -7.76 4.51 -12.98
N CYS A 197 -6.94 5.06 -12.08
CA CYS A 197 -7.32 5.42 -10.72
C CYS A 197 -6.77 6.81 -10.35
N ALA A 198 -7.60 7.84 -10.47
CA ALA A 198 -7.25 9.21 -10.12
C ALA A 198 -7.15 9.40 -8.59
N GLU A 199 -6.00 9.04 -8.02
CA GLU A 199 -5.78 9.04 -6.57
C GLU A 199 -4.48 9.73 -6.16
N LEU A 200 -4.42 10.16 -4.89
CA LEU A 200 -3.21 10.73 -4.30
C LEU A 200 -2.21 9.61 -3.99
N ILE A 201 -1.07 9.62 -4.68
CA ILE A 201 0.11 8.82 -4.33
C ILE A 201 1.18 9.76 -3.80
N ILE A 202 1.75 9.41 -2.64
CA ILE A 202 2.85 10.13 -2.00
C ILE A 202 4.13 9.34 -2.21
N LEU A 203 5.16 10.01 -2.73
CA LEU A 203 6.52 9.48 -2.81
C LEU A 203 7.37 10.14 -1.71
N ASN A 204 7.80 9.34 -0.74
CA ASN A 204 8.83 9.75 0.21
C ASN A 204 10.19 9.36 -0.38
N LEU A 205 11.09 10.33 -0.58
CA LEU A 205 12.42 10.05 -1.12
C LEU A 205 13.46 10.23 -0.02
N SER A 206 14.19 9.15 0.32
CA SER A 206 15.11 9.14 1.46
C SER A 206 16.36 8.29 1.18
N GLY A 207 17.43 8.45 1.97
CA GLY A 207 18.57 7.52 1.99
C GLY A 207 19.31 7.31 0.65
N GLY A 208 19.37 8.34 -0.20
CA GLY A 208 19.86 8.19 -1.58
C GLY A 208 21.35 7.83 -1.69
N LEU A 209 21.70 6.78 -2.44
CA LEU A 209 23.08 6.28 -2.60
C LEU A 209 23.64 6.39 -4.03
N GLN A 210 24.96 6.52 -4.15
CA GLN A 210 25.73 6.51 -5.40
C GLN A 210 26.77 5.38 -5.35
N PHE A 211 26.53 4.30 -6.09
CA PHE A 211 27.43 3.14 -6.13
C PHE A 211 28.62 3.38 -7.03
N ASP A 212 28.39 3.96 -8.22
CA ASP A 212 29.39 4.07 -9.28
C ASP A 212 30.54 5.02 -8.93
N LYS A 213 30.37 5.85 -7.89
CA LYS A 213 31.35 6.87 -7.46
C LYS A 213 31.68 6.75 -5.98
N GLY A 214 32.01 5.52 -5.56
CA GLY A 214 32.68 5.24 -4.28
C GLY A 214 31.80 4.85 -3.11
N PHE A 215 30.55 4.41 -3.35
CA PHE A 215 29.55 4.09 -2.31
C PHE A 215 29.38 5.25 -1.31
N ARG A 216 28.62 6.28 -1.72
CA ARG A 216 28.37 7.48 -0.90
C ARG A 216 26.92 7.94 -1.01
N GLN A 217 26.50 8.87 -0.16
CA GLN A 217 25.22 9.56 -0.32
C GLN A 217 25.16 10.34 -1.65
N LEU A 218 23.96 10.50 -2.21
CA LEU A 218 23.69 11.36 -3.37
C LEU A 218 24.02 12.83 -3.04
N LYS A 219 24.65 13.52 -3.98
CA LYS A 219 24.83 14.97 -3.94
C LYS A 219 23.57 15.67 -4.46
N GLN A 220 23.40 16.96 -4.13
CA GLN A 220 22.26 17.75 -4.59
C GLN A 220 22.04 17.70 -6.11
N SER A 221 23.10 17.67 -6.93
CA SER A 221 22.98 17.55 -8.38
C SER A 221 22.44 16.20 -8.84
N GLU A 222 22.75 15.12 -8.12
CA GLU A 222 22.24 13.77 -8.39
C GLU A 222 20.79 13.65 -7.93
N TRP A 223 20.43 14.24 -6.78
CA TRP A 223 19.04 14.43 -6.39
C TRP A 223 18.25 15.21 -7.46
N SER A 224 18.77 16.34 -7.96
CA SER A 224 18.11 17.10 -9.01
C SER A 224 17.91 16.30 -10.30
N LEU A 225 18.84 15.40 -10.67
CA LEU A 225 18.66 14.49 -11.82
C LEU A 225 17.55 13.46 -11.57
N LEU A 226 17.41 12.94 -10.36
CA LEU A 226 16.27 12.08 -9.98
C LEU A 226 14.94 12.85 -10.07
N LEU A 227 14.90 14.10 -9.61
CA LEU A 227 13.72 14.96 -9.73
C LEU A 227 13.34 15.19 -11.20
N VAL A 228 14.34 15.29 -12.10
CA VAL A 228 14.14 15.38 -13.56
C VAL A 228 13.59 14.06 -14.13
N GLU A 229 14.10 12.89 -13.74
CA GLU A 229 13.51 11.60 -14.17
C GLU A 229 12.05 11.48 -13.71
N LEU A 230 11.74 11.89 -12.47
CA LEU A 230 10.37 11.94 -11.94
C LEU A 230 9.47 12.98 -12.64
N MET A 231 9.99 13.78 -13.58
CA MET A 231 9.14 14.63 -14.43
C MET A 231 8.33 13.83 -15.47
N ASP A 232 8.68 12.57 -15.72
CA ASP A 232 7.99 11.64 -16.63
C ASP A 232 6.73 10.99 -16.00
N LEU A 233 6.42 11.27 -14.74
CA LEU A 233 5.13 10.90 -14.15
C LEU A 233 3.97 11.66 -14.85
N ASP A 234 2.86 11.01 -15.17
CA ASP A 234 1.73 11.69 -15.83
C ASP A 234 0.89 12.51 -14.84
N HIS A 235 0.69 11.98 -13.62
CA HIS A 235 -0.12 12.54 -12.52
C HIS A 235 0.64 12.59 -11.17
N ARG A 236 0.17 13.47 -10.25
CA ARG A 236 1.04 14.60 -9.85
C ARG A 236 0.51 15.43 -8.61
N PHE A 237 1.37 16.04 -7.73
CA PHE A 237 1.08 17.24 -6.83
C PHE A 237 2.26 18.21 -6.36
N ILE A 238 2.64 19.32 -7.05
CA ILE A 238 3.74 20.28 -6.71
C ILE A 238 3.11 21.37 -5.84
N SER A 239 3.74 21.69 -4.71
CA SER A 239 3.42 22.88 -3.91
C SER A 239 4.60 23.83 -3.85
N THR A 240 4.31 25.12 -3.81
CA THR A 240 5.29 26.21 -3.56
C THR A 240 5.20 26.75 -2.13
N GLY A 241 4.45 26.09 -1.24
CA GLY A 241 4.24 26.50 0.16
C GLY A 241 4.88 25.54 1.18
N HIS A 242 4.95 25.99 2.44
CA HIS A 242 5.50 25.18 3.53
C HIS A 242 4.74 23.87 3.71
N GLU A 243 5.48 22.79 3.99
CA GLU A 243 4.97 21.42 4.06
C GLU A 243 3.72 21.24 4.94
N VAL A 244 3.72 21.93 6.09
CA VAL A 244 2.62 21.95 7.06
C VAL A 244 1.29 22.36 6.43
N GLN A 245 1.28 23.37 5.54
CA GLN A 245 0.06 23.86 4.91
C GLN A 245 -0.60 22.77 4.05
N ILE A 246 0.22 21.97 3.36
CA ILE A 246 -0.20 20.92 2.44
C ILE A 246 -0.91 19.79 3.20
N LEU A 247 -0.40 19.44 4.38
CA LEU A 247 -1.03 18.46 5.28
C LEU A 247 -2.42 18.89 5.79
N HIS A 248 -2.75 20.19 5.72
CA HIS A 248 -4.05 20.75 6.12
C HIS A 248 -5.05 20.87 4.96
N ILE A 249 -4.64 20.61 3.71
CA ILE A 249 -5.56 20.61 2.56
C ILE A 249 -6.43 19.34 2.60
N PRO A 250 -7.77 19.47 2.41
CA PRO A 250 -8.67 18.31 2.31
C PRO A 250 -8.31 17.36 1.16
N ILE A 251 -8.38 16.04 1.40
CA ILE A 251 -7.90 15.03 0.43
C ILE A 251 -8.60 15.13 -0.94
N GLN A 252 -9.86 15.59 -0.99
CA GLN A 252 -10.59 15.76 -2.24
C GLN A 252 -9.93 16.72 -3.23
N PHE A 253 -9.13 17.70 -2.78
CA PHE A 253 -8.45 18.62 -3.70
C PHE A 253 -7.35 17.92 -4.51
N TYR A 254 -6.71 16.88 -3.96
CA TYR A 254 -5.73 16.08 -4.69
C TYR A 254 -6.37 15.14 -5.71
N ILE A 255 -7.63 14.76 -5.48
CA ILE A 255 -8.36 13.75 -6.27
C ILE A 255 -9.21 14.44 -7.36
N ILE A 256 -10.06 15.39 -6.97
CA ILE A 256 -11.02 16.05 -7.87
C ILE A 256 -10.33 16.96 -8.89
N ILE A 257 -9.19 17.59 -8.53
CA ILE A 257 -8.42 18.38 -9.51
C ILE A 257 -7.98 17.50 -10.68
N ASN A 258 -7.49 16.28 -10.42
CA ASN A 258 -7.11 15.34 -11.48
C ASN A 258 -8.32 14.94 -12.37
N LEU A 259 -9.51 14.77 -11.79
CA LEU A 259 -10.74 14.47 -12.55
C LEU A 259 -11.22 15.60 -13.47
N LEU A 260 -11.02 16.87 -13.06
CA LEU A 260 -11.37 18.02 -13.90
C LEU A 260 -10.37 18.22 -15.05
N TYR A 261 -9.07 18.02 -14.81
CA TYR A 261 -8.06 18.06 -15.87
C TYR A 261 -8.26 16.93 -16.91
N ASN A 262 -8.66 15.72 -16.50
CA ASN A 262 -8.94 14.62 -17.44
C ASN A 262 -10.15 14.87 -18.38
N LYS A 263 -10.98 15.89 -18.12
CA LYS A 263 -12.07 16.31 -19.04
C LYS A 263 -11.71 17.48 -19.95
N GLN A 264 -10.54 18.10 -19.80
CA GLN A 264 -10.09 19.21 -20.65
C GLN A 264 -8.70 18.92 -21.24
N CYS A 265 -8.70 18.49 -22.50
CA CYS A 265 -7.47 18.40 -23.27
C CYS A 265 -6.93 19.81 -23.55
N LEU A 266 -5.91 20.26 -22.80
CA LEU A 266 -4.77 21.05 -23.29
C LEU A 266 -3.79 21.46 -22.16
N LYS A 267 -2.49 21.30 -22.45
CA LYS A 267 -1.31 21.94 -21.81
C LYS A 267 -1.04 21.64 -20.33
N LYS A 268 -0.24 20.58 -20.13
CA LYS A 268 0.82 20.43 -19.09
C LYS A 268 0.79 21.47 -17.97
N ARG A 269 0.19 21.15 -16.82
CA ARG A 269 0.71 21.66 -15.55
C ARG A 269 1.06 20.51 -14.62
N GLN A 270 2.33 20.56 -14.25
CA GLN A 270 2.99 19.61 -13.41
C GLN A 270 2.56 19.81 -11.99
N ILE A 271 2.69 18.72 -11.28
CA ILE A 271 2.35 18.63 -9.89
C ILE A 271 3.26 17.38 -9.47
N VAL A 272 4.03 17.29 -8.38
CA VAL A 272 4.68 16.06 -7.86
C VAL A 272 5.00 16.31 -6.39
N LYS A 273 4.52 15.48 -5.45
CA LYS A 273 4.85 15.68 -4.04
C LYS A 273 5.88 14.67 -3.58
N ILE A 274 7.10 15.17 -3.60
CA ILE A 274 8.30 14.54 -3.06
C ILE A 274 8.53 15.18 -1.70
N PHE A 275 8.57 14.36 -0.66
CA PHE A 275 9.09 14.78 0.64
C PHE A 275 10.60 14.55 0.64
N TYR A 276 11.34 15.51 1.17
CA TYR A 276 12.78 15.47 1.41
C TYR A 276 13.01 15.99 2.82
N ILE A 277 13.74 15.22 3.63
CA ILE A 277 14.18 15.59 4.99
C ILE A 277 15.71 15.48 5.00
#